data_AF-A0A966UN69-F1
#
_entry.id   AF-A0A966UN69-F1
#
_cell.length_a   1.000
_cell.length_b   1.000
_cell.length_c   1.000
_cell.angle_alpha   90.00
_cell.angle_beta   90.00
_cell.angle_gamma   90.00
#
_symmetry.space_group_name_H-M   'P 1'
#
loop_
_entity.id
_entity.type
_entity.pdbx_description
1 polymer ?
#
loop_
_entity_poly.entity_id
_entity_poly.type
_entity_poly.pdbx_seq_one_letter_code
_entity_poly.pdbx_strand_id
1 'polypeptide(L)'
;MDFHLIIVSIIEGISEFLPVSSTAHLILTSKLLSLNTADPYIQFYFLFIQMGALLAGIVLFSKKVLFHKKILTNVVISFIPSAIIGFIFYKIFKHLLVGNMPLLALMIFLGGCIFIYLEKVFMKKYGDKDIRNFGRDEMNKMDALVVGVAQAIAIIPGVSRSGATIIAGILRGVKKSTIVEYTFMLALPTLGAAVLYDAYKSRDMLSHIESWNGLFTGFIVSFLTAFLVLFFLKNHLSKISLTAFGWYRIILSIFIIISFFPNDGVNDIKKDMAIKKDLPLVEIYPNKIQFGDPVFITINASSTPEKIVFDEKEIPIFKYKEIDRALLPIPLEERKTDHTITVFLSNGMKLKKDIQLVDRIKKTETLGIPESLGGNTKTAVKSLVNSLAIESKSISSIKSEKEILWSKPFIKPLKEIKITDVYGYGRDTLGYNITHKGTDFRASVGTEVFSMNDGIVKVARNYPSYGNTIIIDHGLGINTLYLHLSEFKVNEGDRVKQGQLIGLSGDTGYAVGAHLHLSIKINGVSIDPEKFMHFFDMI
;
A
#
# COMPACT_ATOMS: atom_id res chain seq x y z
N MET A 1 2.41 8.52 25.63
CA MET A 1 2.12 8.89 24.23
C MET A 1 3.42 9.31 23.59
N ASP A 2 3.70 8.84 22.38
CA ASP A 2 4.93 9.17 21.66
C ASP A 2 4.95 10.68 21.34
N PHE A 3 6.00 11.38 21.76
CA PHE A 3 6.20 12.81 21.53
C PHE A 3 6.20 13.14 20.03
N HIS A 4 6.64 12.20 19.18
CA HIS A 4 6.63 12.35 17.73
C HIS A 4 5.22 12.55 17.17
N LEU A 5 4.22 11.85 17.70
CA LEU A 5 2.83 11.95 17.25
C LEU A 5 2.20 13.31 17.59
N ILE A 6 2.62 13.93 18.68
CA ILE A 6 2.21 15.31 19.03
C ILE A 6 2.74 16.29 17.99
N ILE A 7 4.03 16.17 17.60
CA ILE A 7 4.64 17.04 16.59
C ILE A 7 3.86 16.94 15.28
N VAL A 8 3.56 15.73 14.82
CA VAL A 8 2.79 15.50 13.60
C VAL A 8 1.39 16.13 13.70
N SER A 9 0.73 16.02 14.85
CA SER A 9 -0.58 16.64 15.09
C SER A 9 -0.55 18.17 14.98
N ILE A 10 0.48 18.80 15.52
CA ILE A 10 0.71 20.26 15.41
C ILE A 10 0.95 20.63 13.95
N ILE A 11 1.82 19.89 13.25
CA ILE A 11 2.13 20.14 11.85
C ILE A 11 0.89 20.05 10.97
N GLU A 12 0.02 19.06 11.19
CA GLU A 12 -1.27 18.97 10.50
C GLU A 12 -2.12 20.22 10.75
N GLY A 13 -2.31 20.57 12.01
CA GLY A 13 -3.15 21.71 12.38
C GLY A 13 -2.66 23.04 11.78
N ILE A 14 -1.34 23.22 11.66
CA ILE A 14 -0.75 24.40 11.01
C ILE A 14 -0.98 24.36 9.49
N SER A 15 -0.68 23.24 8.87
CA SER A 15 -0.49 23.17 7.41
C SER A 15 -1.76 22.90 6.60
N GLU A 16 -2.80 22.32 7.20
CA GLU A 16 -4.01 21.87 6.48
C GLU A 16 -4.76 23.01 5.78
N PHE A 17 -4.83 24.18 6.39
CA PHE A 17 -5.52 25.35 5.83
C PHE A 17 -4.57 26.32 5.13
N LEU A 18 -3.27 26.25 5.40
CA LEU A 18 -2.28 27.09 4.73
C LEU A 18 -2.04 26.61 3.29
N PRO A 19 -1.71 27.52 2.34
CA PRO A 19 -1.42 27.16 0.95
C PRO A 19 -0.04 26.51 0.76
N VAL A 20 0.35 25.62 1.67
CA VAL A 20 1.70 25.04 1.79
C VAL A 20 1.77 23.53 1.62
N SER A 21 0.63 22.84 1.49
CA SER A 21 0.49 21.37 1.35
C SER A 21 0.73 20.59 2.66
N SER A 22 -0.33 20.26 3.40
CA SER A 22 -0.25 19.44 4.62
C SER A 22 0.34 18.05 4.38
N THR A 23 -0.07 17.38 3.31
CA THR A 23 0.46 16.08 2.91
C THR A 23 1.99 16.08 2.81
N ALA A 24 2.58 17.15 2.26
CA ALA A 24 4.03 17.26 2.14
C ALA A 24 4.73 17.34 3.49
N HIS A 25 4.16 18.15 4.41
CA HIS A 25 4.70 18.34 5.74
C HIS A 25 4.55 17.08 6.58
N LEU A 26 3.39 16.42 6.53
CA LEU A 26 3.18 15.14 7.21
C LEU A 26 4.20 14.09 6.77
N ILE A 27 4.39 13.93 5.46
CA ILE A 27 5.36 12.97 4.91
C ILE A 27 6.79 13.32 5.35
N LEU A 28 7.18 14.59 5.22
CA LEU A 28 8.51 15.08 5.60
C LEU A 28 8.78 14.88 7.10
N THR A 29 7.88 15.38 7.95
CA THR A 29 7.99 15.27 9.41
C THR A 29 8.01 13.81 9.84
N SER A 30 7.16 12.96 9.26
CA SER A 30 7.15 11.53 9.58
C SER A 30 8.49 10.87 9.25
N LYS A 31 9.11 11.22 8.13
CA LYS A 31 10.44 10.71 7.78
C LYS A 31 11.52 11.21 8.75
N LEU A 32 11.52 12.50 9.08
CA LEU A 32 12.48 13.10 10.02
C LEU A 32 12.38 12.48 11.42
N LEU A 33 11.17 12.12 11.84
CA LEU A 33 10.89 11.44 13.11
C LEU A 33 10.99 9.91 13.02
N SER A 34 11.43 9.36 11.88
CA SER A 34 11.51 7.91 11.61
C SER A 34 10.22 7.14 11.85
N LEU A 35 9.06 7.80 11.68
CA LEU A 35 7.75 7.16 11.76
C LEU A 35 7.52 6.29 10.52
N ASN A 36 7.07 5.06 10.75
CA ASN A 36 6.72 4.15 9.67
C ASN A 36 5.36 4.55 9.08
N THR A 37 5.35 5.34 8.00
CA THR A 37 4.13 5.75 7.30
C THR A 37 3.39 4.60 6.60
N ALA A 38 4.01 3.40 6.51
CA ALA A 38 3.34 2.19 6.06
C ALA A 38 2.59 1.46 7.20
N ASP A 39 2.79 1.86 8.46
CA ASP A 39 2.08 1.30 9.60
C ASP A 39 0.59 1.67 9.53
N PRO A 40 -0.32 0.68 9.52
CA PRO A 40 -1.76 0.85 9.69
C PRO A 40 -2.17 1.89 10.73
N TYR A 41 -1.56 1.86 11.91
CA TYR A 41 -1.87 2.77 13.00
C TYR A 41 -1.47 4.22 12.67
N ILE A 42 -0.31 4.43 12.06
CA ILE A 42 0.18 5.76 11.68
C ILE A 42 -0.68 6.37 10.57
N GLN A 43 -1.09 5.57 9.58
CA GLN A 43 -2.02 6.04 8.54
C GLN A 43 -3.39 6.41 9.13
N PHE A 44 -3.89 5.60 10.07
CA PHE A 44 -5.13 5.88 10.77
C PHE A 44 -4.99 7.10 11.71
N TYR A 45 -3.81 7.31 12.28
CA TYR A 45 -3.49 8.48 13.08
C TYR A 45 -3.55 9.77 12.25
N PHE A 46 -3.01 9.77 11.03
CA PHE A 46 -3.11 10.92 10.12
C PHE A 46 -4.56 11.28 9.79
N LEU A 47 -5.41 10.27 9.60
CA LEU A 47 -6.85 10.48 9.42
C LEU A 47 -7.48 11.16 10.65
N PHE A 48 -7.13 10.72 11.86
CA PHE A 48 -7.66 11.27 13.11
C PHE A 48 -7.23 12.73 13.36
N ILE A 49 -5.96 13.08 13.12
CA ILE A 49 -5.51 14.46 13.28
C ILE A 49 -6.16 15.38 12.23
N GLN A 50 -6.36 14.90 10.99
CA GLN A 50 -7.06 15.65 9.95
C GLN A 50 -8.53 15.88 10.31
N MET A 51 -9.19 14.92 10.98
CA MET A 51 -10.52 15.13 11.56
C MET A 51 -10.53 16.24 12.61
N GLY A 52 -9.49 16.33 13.44
CA GLY A 52 -9.30 17.40 14.41
C GLY A 52 -9.19 18.77 13.73
N ALA A 53 -8.33 18.89 12.71
CA ALA A 53 -8.20 20.10 11.92
C ALA A 53 -9.52 20.50 11.21
N LEU A 54 -10.22 19.52 10.64
CA LEU A 54 -11.54 19.73 10.02
C LEU A 54 -12.57 20.27 11.02
N LEU A 55 -12.61 19.73 12.25
CA LEU A 55 -13.53 20.20 13.28
C LEU A 55 -13.30 21.68 13.61
N ALA A 56 -12.06 22.16 13.63
CA ALA A 56 -11.77 23.57 13.83
C ALA A 56 -12.41 24.46 12.75
N GLY A 57 -12.35 24.02 11.49
CA GLY A 57 -13.04 24.66 10.37
C GLY A 57 -14.56 24.66 10.54
N ILE A 58 -15.13 23.53 10.95
CA ILE A 58 -16.58 23.40 11.20
C ILE A 58 -17.02 24.40 12.27
N VAL A 59 -16.30 24.47 13.40
CA VAL A 59 -16.62 25.39 14.50
C VAL A 59 -16.62 26.85 14.02
N LEU A 60 -15.64 27.25 13.21
CA LEU A 60 -15.48 28.64 12.79
C LEU A 60 -16.41 29.06 11.63
N PHE A 61 -16.75 28.15 10.72
CA PHE A 61 -17.39 28.52 9.45
C PHE A 61 -18.75 27.85 9.17
N SER A 62 -19.14 26.79 9.88
CA SER A 62 -20.38 26.03 9.58
C SER A 62 -21.64 26.89 9.55
N LYS A 63 -21.84 27.79 10.54
CA LYS A 63 -22.99 28.70 10.57
C LYS A 63 -23.04 29.59 9.32
N LYS A 64 -21.90 30.15 8.91
CA LYS A 64 -21.84 31.01 7.72
C LYS A 64 -22.15 30.22 6.45
N VAL A 65 -21.67 28.98 6.34
CA VAL A 65 -21.96 28.09 5.20
C VAL A 65 -23.44 27.69 5.15
N LEU A 66 -24.00 27.21 6.26
CA LEU A 66 -25.35 26.65 6.29
C LEU A 66 -26.45 27.72 6.17
N PHE A 67 -26.26 28.90 6.77
CA PHE A 67 -27.29 29.93 6.83
C PHE A 67 -27.22 30.97 5.70
N HIS A 68 -26.14 31.01 4.89
CA HIS A 68 -26.05 31.91 3.74
C HIS A 68 -26.27 31.16 2.43
N LYS A 69 -27.49 31.25 1.89
CA LYS A 69 -27.92 30.53 0.67
C LYS A 69 -26.95 30.67 -0.52
N LYS A 70 -26.39 31.86 -0.75
CA LYS A 70 -25.44 32.12 -1.85
C LYS A 70 -24.11 31.37 -1.63
N ILE A 71 -23.58 31.40 -0.40
CA ILE A 71 -22.35 30.69 -0.03
C ILE A 71 -22.58 29.19 -0.14
N LEU A 72 -23.68 28.67 0.43
CA LEU A 72 -24.03 27.25 0.33
C LEU A 72 -24.12 26.78 -1.12
N THR A 73 -24.81 27.54 -1.96
CA THR A 73 -24.95 27.23 -3.40
C THR A 73 -23.59 27.18 -4.08
N ASN A 74 -22.72 28.16 -3.83
CA ASN A 74 -21.38 28.19 -4.41
C ASN A 74 -20.54 27.01 -3.91
N VAL A 75 -20.56 26.72 -2.60
CA VAL A 75 -19.82 25.59 -2.01
C VAL A 75 -20.23 24.27 -2.64
N VAL A 76 -21.54 24.04 -2.86
CA VAL A 76 -22.04 22.85 -3.55
C VAL A 76 -21.54 22.81 -5.01
N ILE A 77 -21.60 23.93 -5.74
CA ILE A 77 -21.10 24.02 -7.12
C ILE A 77 -19.59 23.70 -7.17
N SER A 78 -18.80 24.20 -6.23
CA SER A 78 -17.36 23.91 -6.17
C SER A 78 -17.06 22.46 -5.76
N PHE A 79 -17.88 21.87 -4.87
CA PHE A 79 -17.68 20.51 -4.37
C PHE A 79 -17.92 19.45 -5.45
N ILE A 80 -18.95 19.61 -6.28
CA ILE A 80 -19.37 18.58 -7.26
C ILE A 80 -18.22 18.15 -8.21
N PRO A 81 -17.50 19.05 -8.92
CA PRO A 81 -16.40 18.64 -9.80
C PRO A 81 -15.27 17.93 -9.05
N SER A 82 -14.93 18.41 -7.85
CA SER A 82 -13.91 17.80 -7.00
C SER A 82 -14.31 16.39 -6.55
N ALA A 83 -15.57 16.19 -6.16
CA ALA A 83 -16.08 14.89 -5.74
C ALA A 83 -16.12 13.89 -6.90
N ILE A 84 -16.56 14.30 -8.09
CA ILE A 84 -16.61 13.44 -9.28
C ILE A 84 -15.20 13.00 -9.68
N ILE A 85 -14.28 13.95 -9.85
CA ILE A 85 -12.89 13.64 -10.23
C ILE A 85 -12.21 12.82 -9.12
N GLY A 86 -12.43 13.21 -7.87
CA GLY A 86 -11.89 12.49 -6.72
C GLY A 86 -12.33 11.03 -6.66
N PHE A 87 -13.61 10.77 -6.94
CA PHE A 87 -14.16 9.42 -6.95
C PHE A 87 -13.65 8.59 -8.15
N ILE A 88 -13.68 9.14 -9.36
CA ILE A 88 -13.26 8.44 -10.60
C ILE A 88 -11.78 8.04 -10.52
N PHE A 89 -10.93 8.95 -10.06
CA PHE A 89 -9.49 8.77 -10.10
C PHE A 89 -8.87 8.34 -8.75
N TYR A 90 -9.68 8.08 -7.72
CA TYR A 90 -9.22 7.70 -6.37
C TYR A 90 -8.13 6.60 -6.41
N LYS A 91 -8.33 5.55 -7.21
CA LYS A 91 -7.38 4.42 -7.33
C LYS A 91 -6.03 4.88 -7.89
N ILE A 92 -6.05 5.61 -9.00
CA ILE A 92 -4.83 6.10 -9.68
C ILE A 92 -4.03 7.00 -8.74
N PHE A 93 -4.71 7.90 -8.02
CA PHE A 93 -4.04 8.84 -7.14
C PHE A 93 -3.51 8.20 -5.86
N LYS A 94 -4.20 7.18 -5.29
CA LYS A 94 -3.65 6.41 -4.17
C LYS A 94 -2.31 5.76 -4.54
N HIS A 95 -2.15 5.29 -5.78
CA HIS A 95 -0.86 4.79 -6.27
C HIS A 95 0.18 5.90 -6.47
N LEU A 96 -0.23 7.09 -6.94
CA LEU A 96 0.68 8.25 -7.11
C LEU A 96 1.14 8.87 -5.77
N LEU A 97 0.31 8.78 -4.72
CA LEU A 97 0.61 9.24 -3.36
C LEU A 97 1.66 8.36 -2.65
N VAL A 98 1.70 7.06 -2.95
CA VAL A 98 2.63 6.13 -2.31
C VAL A 98 4.00 6.23 -2.98
N GLY A 99 4.93 6.93 -2.32
CA GLY A 99 6.37 6.83 -2.60
C GLY A 99 6.93 7.73 -3.70
N ASN A 100 6.13 8.56 -4.39
CA ASN A 100 6.64 9.45 -5.44
C ASN A 100 7.12 10.82 -4.89
N MET A 101 8.19 10.81 -4.10
CA MET A 101 8.82 12.02 -3.54
C MET A 101 9.26 13.05 -4.58
N PRO A 102 9.81 12.66 -5.77
CA PRO A 102 10.12 13.63 -6.82
C PRO A 102 8.89 14.40 -7.31
N LEU A 103 7.77 13.71 -7.53
CA LEU A 103 6.52 14.35 -7.94
C LEU A 103 6.03 15.32 -6.86
N LEU A 104 6.06 14.90 -5.58
CA LEU A 104 5.69 15.74 -4.45
C LEU A 104 6.53 17.03 -4.42
N ALA A 105 7.85 16.90 -4.50
CA ALA A 105 8.77 18.04 -4.51
C ALA A 105 8.50 18.97 -5.71
N LEU A 106 8.36 18.40 -6.92
CA LEU A 106 8.07 19.15 -8.14
C LEU A 106 6.76 19.95 -8.03
N MET A 107 5.69 19.34 -7.53
CA MET A 107 4.39 20.02 -7.38
C MET A 107 4.45 21.13 -6.31
N ILE A 108 5.22 20.94 -5.24
CA ILE A 108 5.46 21.99 -4.25
C ILE A 108 6.21 23.17 -4.89
N PHE A 109 7.30 22.88 -5.61
CA PHE A 109 8.11 23.88 -6.33
C PHE A 109 7.27 24.66 -7.33
N LEU A 110 6.53 23.98 -8.21
CA LEU A 110 5.66 24.61 -9.22
C LEU A 110 4.59 25.48 -8.56
N GLY A 111 3.94 25.01 -7.50
CA GLY A 111 3.00 25.83 -6.74
C GLY A 111 3.66 27.08 -6.14
N GLY A 112 4.90 26.96 -5.68
CA GLY A 112 5.70 28.09 -5.20
C GLY A 112 5.99 29.13 -6.29
N CYS A 113 6.45 28.69 -7.46
CA CYS A 113 6.68 29.53 -8.62
C CYS A 113 5.40 30.23 -9.09
N ILE A 114 4.27 29.53 -9.11
CA ILE A 114 2.97 30.11 -9.49
C ILE A 114 2.55 31.23 -8.54
N PHE A 115 2.73 31.07 -7.22
CA PHE A 115 2.41 32.14 -6.27
C PHE A 115 3.23 33.40 -6.49
N ILE A 116 4.55 33.25 -6.72
CA ILE A 116 5.43 34.39 -6.99
C ILE A 116 5.04 35.05 -8.32
N TYR A 117 4.78 34.26 -9.36
CA TYR A 117 4.36 34.77 -10.66
C TYR A 117 3.05 35.56 -10.57
N LEU A 118 2.04 35.03 -9.89
CA LEU A 118 0.74 35.68 -9.75
C LEU A 118 0.84 37.05 -9.06
N GLU A 119 1.61 37.15 -7.99
CA GLU A 119 1.71 38.42 -7.25
C GLU A 119 2.70 39.40 -7.88
N LYS A 120 3.86 38.95 -8.38
CA LYS A 120 4.89 39.85 -8.92
C LYS A 120 4.76 40.19 -10.40
N VAL A 121 4.21 39.29 -11.20
CA VAL A 121 4.18 39.43 -12.67
C VAL A 121 2.78 39.71 -13.17
N PHE A 122 1.80 38.88 -12.77
CA PHE A 122 0.43 39.05 -13.24
C PHE A 122 -0.20 40.35 -12.72
N MET A 123 0.01 40.72 -11.45
CA MET A 123 -0.59 41.96 -10.90
C MET A 123 0.08 43.26 -11.38
N LYS A 124 1.37 43.23 -11.75
CA LYS A 124 2.02 44.38 -12.42
C LYS A 124 1.31 44.75 -13.72
N LYS A 125 0.77 43.76 -14.45
CA LYS A 125 0.01 43.96 -15.70
C LYS A 125 -1.34 44.68 -15.49
N TYR A 126 -1.86 44.72 -14.26
CA TYR A 126 -3.10 45.42 -13.89
C TYR A 126 -2.87 46.78 -13.22
N GLY A 127 -1.68 47.38 -13.42
CA GLY A 127 -1.37 48.75 -13.01
C GLY A 127 -0.94 48.89 -11.55
N ASP A 128 -0.10 47.97 -11.05
CA ASP A 128 0.44 47.97 -9.68
C ASP A 128 -0.62 48.00 -8.56
N LYS A 129 -1.85 47.55 -8.86
CA LYS A 129 -2.87 47.35 -7.83
C LYS A 129 -2.47 46.19 -6.93
N ASP A 130 -2.46 46.44 -5.63
CA ASP A 130 -2.20 45.45 -4.60
C ASP A 130 -3.19 44.27 -4.70
N ILE A 131 -2.68 43.03 -4.85
CA ILE A 131 -3.47 41.79 -4.96
C ILE A 131 -4.45 41.61 -3.80
N ARG A 132 -4.19 42.26 -2.67
CA ARG A 132 -5.03 42.22 -1.46
C ARG A 132 -6.35 42.97 -1.67
N ASN A 133 -6.36 43.98 -2.53
CA ASN A 133 -7.51 44.87 -2.77
C ASN A 133 -8.08 44.76 -4.19
N PHE A 134 -7.41 44.04 -5.08
CA PHE A 134 -7.87 43.81 -6.45
C PHE A 134 -8.94 42.70 -6.52
N GLY A 135 -10.11 43.01 -7.09
CA GLY A 135 -11.16 42.03 -7.40
C GLY A 135 -12.50 42.31 -6.73
N ARG A 136 -13.45 41.42 -6.97
CA ARG A 136 -14.81 41.46 -6.38
C ARG A 136 -14.79 40.88 -4.97
N ASP A 137 -15.56 41.49 -4.06
CA ASP A 137 -15.77 40.96 -2.70
C ASP A 137 -16.71 39.74 -2.68
N GLU A 138 -17.44 39.48 -3.77
CA GLU A 138 -18.37 38.37 -3.89
C GLU A 138 -18.06 37.46 -5.10
N MET A 139 -18.26 36.15 -4.90
CA MET A 139 -18.13 35.13 -5.93
C MET A 139 -19.47 34.89 -6.65
N ASN A 140 -19.43 34.85 -7.98
CA ASN A 140 -20.54 34.33 -8.78
C ASN A 140 -20.44 32.80 -8.93
N LYS A 141 -21.47 32.17 -9.52
CA LYS A 141 -21.53 30.72 -9.72
C LYS A 141 -20.42 30.18 -10.63
N MET A 142 -19.98 30.98 -11.62
CA MET A 142 -18.89 30.58 -12.51
C MET A 142 -17.54 30.58 -11.78
N ASP A 143 -17.32 31.54 -10.88
CA ASP A 143 -16.14 31.59 -10.03
C ASP A 143 -16.11 30.33 -9.13
N ALA A 144 -17.25 29.95 -8.56
CA ALA A 144 -17.37 28.72 -7.78
C ALA A 144 -17.08 27.45 -8.60
N LEU A 145 -17.58 27.36 -9.84
CA LEU A 145 -17.32 26.21 -10.72
C LEU A 145 -15.83 26.08 -11.04
N VAL A 146 -15.17 27.17 -11.43
CA VAL A 146 -13.74 27.18 -11.76
C VAL A 146 -12.89 26.83 -10.54
N VAL A 147 -13.24 27.34 -9.36
CA VAL A 147 -12.60 26.96 -8.09
C VAL A 147 -12.77 25.47 -7.80
N GLY A 148 -13.94 24.90 -8.08
CA GLY A 148 -14.20 23.47 -7.90
C GLY A 148 -13.39 22.56 -8.85
N VAL A 149 -13.22 22.98 -10.10
CA VAL A 149 -12.36 22.28 -11.07
C VAL A 149 -10.90 22.39 -10.67
N ALA A 150 -10.44 23.58 -10.26
CA ALA A 150 -9.08 23.77 -9.77
C ALA A 150 -8.80 22.96 -8.50
N GLN A 151 -9.77 22.88 -7.59
CA GLN A 151 -9.68 22.04 -6.40
C GLN A 151 -9.53 20.56 -6.75
N ALA A 152 -10.15 20.08 -7.81
CA ALA A 152 -10.02 18.70 -8.24
C ALA A 152 -8.57 18.32 -8.60
N ILE A 153 -7.76 19.27 -9.09
CA ILE A 153 -6.33 19.07 -9.39
C ILE A 153 -5.54 18.83 -8.10
N ALA A 154 -6.03 19.31 -6.96
CA ALA A 154 -5.36 19.15 -5.66
C ALA A 154 -5.35 17.71 -5.13
N ILE A 155 -6.00 16.78 -5.83
CA ILE A 155 -5.80 15.35 -5.62
C ILE A 155 -4.36 14.90 -5.95
N ILE A 156 -3.65 15.67 -6.77
CA ILE A 156 -2.23 15.43 -7.05
C ILE A 156 -1.41 15.83 -5.81
N PRO A 157 -0.63 14.91 -5.22
CA PRO A 157 0.18 15.21 -4.05
C PRO A 157 1.13 16.40 -4.29
N GLY A 158 1.16 17.33 -3.32
CA GLY A 158 2.02 18.51 -3.36
C GLY A 158 1.40 19.77 -3.96
N VAL A 159 0.29 19.67 -4.72
CA VAL A 159 -0.36 20.85 -5.32
C VAL A 159 -0.89 21.82 -4.24
N SER A 160 -1.31 21.31 -3.08
CA SER A 160 -2.06 22.03 -2.03
C SER A 160 -3.44 22.48 -2.51
N ARG A 161 -4.47 21.90 -1.89
CA ARG A 161 -5.88 22.25 -2.12
C ARG A 161 -6.14 23.74 -1.95
N SER A 162 -5.80 24.27 -0.78
CA SER A 162 -6.01 25.68 -0.46
C SER A 162 -5.26 26.59 -1.43
N GLY A 163 -4.07 26.19 -1.90
CA GLY A 163 -3.35 26.94 -2.91
C GLY A 163 -4.06 26.97 -4.26
N ALA A 164 -4.49 25.81 -4.78
CA ALA A 164 -5.19 25.71 -6.07
C ALA A 164 -6.48 26.55 -6.10
N THR A 165 -7.28 26.53 -5.03
CA THR A 165 -8.52 27.31 -4.94
C THR A 165 -8.27 28.80 -4.84
N ILE A 166 -7.28 29.23 -4.05
CA ILE A 166 -6.89 30.64 -3.93
C ILE A 166 -6.40 31.17 -5.28
N ILE A 167 -5.53 30.43 -5.96
CA ILE A 167 -5.01 30.78 -7.28
C ILE A 167 -6.15 30.94 -8.28
N ALA A 168 -7.06 29.97 -8.35
CA ALA A 168 -8.19 30.00 -9.27
C ALA A 168 -9.11 31.21 -9.02
N GLY A 169 -9.46 31.50 -7.77
CA GLY A 169 -10.31 32.65 -7.47
C GLY A 169 -9.64 33.99 -7.80
N ILE A 170 -8.35 34.15 -7.52
CA ILE A 170 -7.60 35.35 -7.90
C ILE A 170 -7.58 35.54 -9.42
N LEU A 171 -7.33 34.46 -10.18
CA LEU A 171 -7.38 34.49 -11.64
C LEU A 171 -8.79 34.81 -12.19
N ARG A 172 -9.83 34.50 -11.43
CA ARG A 172 -11.23 34.89 -11.71
C ARG A 172 -11.56 36.33 -11.29
N GLY A 173 -10.60 37.06 -10.73
CA GLY A 173 -10.76 38.43 -10.25
C GLY A 173 -11.55 38.50 -8.94
N VAL A 174 -11.50 37.45 -8.12
CA VAL A 174 -12.03 37.45 -6.75
C VAL A 174 -10.95 37.99 -5.82
N LYS A 175 -11.34 38.90 -4.92
CA LYS A 175 -10.43 39.49 -3.96
C LYS A 175 -9.81 38.42 -3.06
N LYS A 176 -8.52 38.57 -2.73
CA LYS A 176 -7.76 37.60 -1.93
C LYS A 176 -8.45 37.25 -0.60
N SER A 177 -8.95 38.26 0.13
CA SER A 177 -9.65 38.04 1.40
C SER A 177 -10.88 37.14 1.24
N THR A 178 -11.66 37.38 0.19
CA THR A 178 -12.87 36.62 -0.12
C THR A 178 -12.55 35.18 -0.50
N ILE A 179 -11.59 34.96 -1.41
CA ILE A 179 -11.27 33.59 -1.86
C ILE A 179 -10.59 32.75 -0.79
N VAL A 180 -9.78 33.37 0.07
CA VAL A 180 -9.17 32.71 1.22
C VAL A 180 -10.25 32.22 2.18
N GLU A 181 -11.20 33.08 2.55
CA GLU A 181 -12.29 32.69 3.45
C GLU A 181 -13.18 31.61 2.81
N TYR A 182 -13.49 31.76 1.52
CA TYR A 182 -14.25 30.78 0.76
C TYR A 182 -13.55 29.41 0.67
N THR A 183 -12.23 29.40 0.52
CA THR A 183 -11.42 28.18 0.49
C THR A 183 -11.56 27.39 1.80
N PHE A 184 -11.58 28.06 2.95
CA PHE A 184 -11.80 27.41 4.24
C PHE A 184 -13.21 26.81 4.37
N MET A 185 -14.21 27.51 3.84
CA MET A 185 -15.60 27.02 3.81
C MET A 185 -15.75 25.80 2.89
N LEU A 186 -15.11 25.83 1.71
CA LEU A 186 -15.14 24.73 0.74
C LEU A 186 -14.41 23.48 1.24
N ALA A 187 -13.40 23.66 2.10
CA ALA A 187 -12.69 22.55 2.71
C ALA A 187 -13.64 21.65 3.55
N LEU A 188 -14.70 22.20 4.15
CA LEU A 188 -15.60 21.44 5.03
C LEU A 188 -16.26 20.23 4.35
N PRO A 189 -17.04 20.39 3.26
CA PRO A 189 -17.62 19.24 2.57
C PRO A 189 -16.56 18.39 1.86
N THR A 190 -15.48 19.01 1.36
CA THR A 190 -14.45 18.31 0.58
C THR A 190 -13.63 17.36 1.45
N LEU A 191 -13.06 17.87 2.55
CA LEU A 191 -12.34 17.06 3.53
C LEU A 191 -13.28 16.12 4.26
N GLY A 192 -14.48 16.58 4.63
CA GLY A 192 -15.46 15.73 5.28
C GLY A 192 -15.77 14.49 4.45
N ALA A 193 -16.01 14.64 3.15
CA ALA A 193 -16.25 13.52 2.25
C ALA A 193 -15.03 12.57 2.13
N ALA A 194 -13.82 13.12 1.98
CA ALA A 194 -12.60 12.33 1.88
C ALA A 194 -12.33 11.52 3.16
N VAL A 195 -12.38 12.19 4.31
CA VAL A 195 -12.20 11.60 5.64
C VAL A 195 -13.24 10.53 5.92
N LEU A 196 -14.53 10.78 5.64
CA LEU A 196 -15.58 9.79 5.84
C LEU A 196 -15.38 8.56 4.95
N TYR A 197 -14.96 8.78 3.70
CA TYR A 197 -14.68 7.69 2.77
C TYR A 197 -13.47 6.85 3.21
N ASP A 198 -12.38 7.49 3.62
CA ASP A 198 -11.18 6.81 4.12
C ASP A 198 -11.46 6.11 5.46
N ALA A 199 -12.24 6.71 6.36
CA ALA A 199 -12.68 6.07 7.61
C ALA A 199 -13.51 4.80 7.33
N TYR A 200 -14.44 4.86 6.36
CA TYR A 200 -15.24 3.71 5.97
C TYR A 200 -14.39 2.58 5.36
N LYS A 201 -13.37 2.92 4.57
CA LYS A 201 -12.44 1.96 3.97
C LYS A 201 -11.50 1.35 5.00
N SER A 202 -11.11 2.11 6.02
CA SER A 202 -10.20 1.68 7.09
C SER A 202 -10.93 1.09 8.31
N ARG A 203 -12.23 0.78 8.18
CA ARG A 203 -13.04 0.29 9.31
C ARG A 203 -12.54 -1.03 9.90
N ASP A 204 -11.95 -1.90 9.09
CA ASP A 204 -11.44 -3.20 9.56
C ASP A 204 -10.14 -3.02 10.38
N MET A 205 -9.51 -1.85 10.32
CA MET A 205 -8.35 -1.49 11.14
C MET A 205 -8.76 -1.03 12.55
N LEU A 206 -10.02 -0.61 12.74
CA LEU A 206 -10.55 -0.19 14.05
C LEU A 206 -10.48 -1.31 15.09
N SER A 207 -10.61 -2.58 14.67
CA SER A 207 -10.54 -3.73 15.57
C SER A 207 -9.13 -4.05 16.08
N HIS A 208 -8.09 -3.39 15.54
CA HIS A 208 -6.68 -3.61 15.88
C HIS A 208 -6.09 -2.46 16.71
N ILE A 209 -6.89 -1.46 17.11
CA ILE A 209 -6.42 -0.31 17.88
C ILE A 209 -6.39 -0.69 19.37
N GLU A 210 -5.18 -0.93 19.89
CA GLU A 210 -4.96 -1.26 21.30
C GLU A 210 -5.22 -0.07 22.25
N SER A 211 -5.04 1.18 21.77
CA SER A 211 -5.22 2.38 22.59
C SER A 211 -5.80 3.57 21.83
N TRP A 212 -6.98 4.02 22.28
CA TRP A 212 -7.68 5.19 21.76
C TRP A 212 -7.13 6.52 22.29
N ASN A 213 -6.43 6.48 23.42
CA ASN A 213 -5.95 7.68 24.11
C ASN A 213 -4.97 8.48 23.24
N GLY A 214 -4.09 7.80 22.51
CA GLY A 214 -3.13 8.44 21.60
C GLY A 214 -3.81 9.18 20.45
N LEU A 215 -4.77 8.53 19.80
CA LEU A 215 -5.56 9.09 18.70
C LEU A 215 -6.37 10.32 19.14
N PHE A 216 -7.07 10.22 20.26
CA PHE A 216 -7.91 11.32 20.75
C PHE A 216 -7.08 12.52 21.19
N THR A 217 -5.91 12.29 21.77
CA THR A 217 -5.01 13.40 22.12
C THR A 217 -4.46 14.07 20.87
N GLY A 218 -4.04 13.32 19.85
CA GLY A 218 -3.62 13.88 18.55
C GLY A 218 -4.72 14.70 17.88
N PHE A 219 -5.94 14.17 17.89
CA PHE A 219 -7.14 14.87 17.42
C PHE A 219 -7.33 16.22 18.13
N ILE A 220 -7.27 16.25 19.46
CA ILE A 220 -7.42 17.51 20.24
C ILE A 220 -6.29 18.49 19.91
N VAL A 221 -5.05 18.01 19.88
CA VAL A 221 -3.89 18.87 19.58
C VAL A 221 -4.05 19.49 18.19
N SER A 222 -4.35 18.69 17.18
CA SER A 222 -4.56 19.19 15.82
C SER A 222 -5.74 20.16 15.73
N PHE A 223 -6.85 19.87 16.42
CA PHE A 223 -8.00 20.77 16.54
C PHE A 223 -7.62 22.13 17.14
N LEU A 224 -6.94 22.15 18.29
CA LEU A 224 -6.55 23.39 18.96
C LEU A 224 -5.57 24.20 18.11
N THR A 225 -4.58 23.53 17.51
CA THR A 225 -3.61 24.16 16.62
C THR A 225 -4.30 24.73 15.37
N ALA A 226 -5.15 23.95 14.71
CA ALA A 226 -5.91 24.41 13.54
C ALA A 226 -6.88 25.54 13.87
N PHE A 227 -7.52 25.51 15.04
CA PHE A 227 -8.40 26.58 15.50
C PHE A 227 -7.63 27.89 15.67
N LEU A 228 -6.47 27.84 16.34
CA LEU A 228 -5.61 29.00 16.53
C LEU A 228 -5.10 29.54 15.19
N VAL A 229 -4.65 28.65 14.29
CA VAL A 229 -4.21 29.01 12.95
C VAL A 229 -5.36 29.64 12.16
N LEU A 230 -6.52 29.02 12.06
CA LEU A 230 -7.67 29.59 11.34
C LEU A 230 -8.16 30.92 11.93
N PHE A 231 -8.18 31.04 13.26
CA PHE A 231 -8.51 32.29 13.92
C PHE A 231 -7.54 33.40 13.55
N PHE A 232 -6.23 33.11 13.54
CA PHE A 232 -5.20 34.04 13.08
C PHE A 232 -5.34 34.37 11.59
N LEU A 233 -5.48 33.34 10.74
CA LEU A 233 -5.55 33.48 9.28
C LEU A 233 -6.77 34.25 8.82
N LYS A 234 -7.94 34.02 9.43
CA LYS A 234 -9.16 34.79 9.12
C LYS A 234 -8.94 36.30 9.25
N ASN A 235 -8.12 36.71 10.22
CA ASN A 235 -7.87 38.12 10.52
C ASN A 235 -6.62 38.70 9.81
N HIS A 236 -5.66 37.84 9.40
CA HIS A 236 -4.33 38.29 8.95
C HIS A 236 -3.87 37.73 7.60
N LEU A 237 -4.40 36.60 7.12
CA LEU A 237 -3.91 35.94 5.91
C LEU A 237 -4.13 36.79 4.65
N SER A 238 -5.15 37.63 4.64
CA SER A 238 -5.36 38.63 3.57
C SER A 238 -4.22 39.64 3.48
N LYS A 239 -3.46 39.87 4.56
CA LYS A 239 -2.35 40.83 4.61
C LYS A 239 -1.00 40.21 4.23
N ILE A 240 -0.82 38.91 4.43
CA ILE A 240 0.39 38.16 4.09
C ILE A 240 0.52 38.10 2.57
N SER A 241 1.71 38.25 1.99
CA SER A 241 1.91 38.15 0.53
C SER A 241 1.85 36.69 0.05
N LEU A 242 1.39 36.46 -1.19
CA LEU A 242 1.46 35.11 -1.78
C LEU A 242 2.91 34.69 -2.05
N THR A 243 3.77 35.66 -2.33
CA THR A 243 5.20 35.53 -2.56
C THR A 243 5.90 34.92 -1.35
N ALA A 244 5.46 35.25 -0.12
CA ALA A 244 6.00 34.63 1.09
C ALA A 244 5.72 33.11 1.10
N PHE A 245 4.50 32.68 0.79
CA PHE A 245 4.16 31.27 0.62
C PHE A 245 4.89 30.64 -0.57
N GLY A 246 5.08 31.41 -1.64
CA GLY A 246 5.83 31.01 -2.81
C GLY A 246 7.27 30.62 -2.48
N TRP A 247 7.99 31.51 -1.79
CA TRP A 247 9.35 31.24 -1.31
C TRP A 247 9.41 30.10 -0.31
N TYR A 248 8.47 30.06 0.65
CA TYR A 248 8.38 28.96 1.59
C TYR A 248 8.30 27.60 0.89
N ARG A 249 7.42 27.47 -0.12
CA ARG A 249 7.27 26.24 -0.89
C ARG A 249 8.53 25.91 -1.71
N ILE A 250 9.17 26.89 -2.34
CA ILE A 250 10.42 26.65 -3.08
C ILE A 250 11.52 26.16 -2.13
N ILE A 251 11.70 26.80 -0.97
CA ILE A 251 12.69 26.39 0.03
C ILE A 251 12.37 24.99 0.55
N LEU A 252 11.10 24.71 0.89
CA LEU A 252 10.66 23.39 1.32
C LEU A 252 10.92 22.33 0.25
N SER A 253 10.66 22.62 -1.01
CA SER A 253 10.95 21.70 -2.11
C SER A 253 12.45 21.43 -2.23
N ILE A 254 13.30 22.46 -2.12
CA ILE A 254 14.75 22.29 -2.15
C ILE A 254 15.20 21.45 -0.96
N PHE A 255 14.64 21.70 0.23
CA PHE A 255 14.93 20.92 1.42
C PHE A 255 14.51 19.45 1.25
N ILE A 256 13.31 19.18 0.73
CA ILE A 256 12.88 17.81 0.37
C ILE A 256 13.85 17.20 -0.65
N ILE A 257 14.29 17.96 -1.64
CA ILE A 257 15.26 17.43 -2.62
C ILE A 257 16.58 17.09 -1.92
N ILE A 258 17.14 17.97 -1.10
CA ILE A 258 18.44 17.75 -0.44
C ILE A 258 18.35 16.62 0.60
N SER A 259 17.31 16.62 1.44
CA SER A 259 17.15 15.62 2.50
C SER A 259 16.83 14.23 1.97
N PHE A 260 16.28 14.12 0.75
CA PHE A 260 15.90 12.84 0.15
C PHE A 260 16.78 12.45 -1.05
N PHE A 261 17.56 13.39 -1.59
CA PHE A 261 18.52 13.22 -2.68
C PHE A 261 19.81 14.03 -2.38
N PRO A 262 20.68 13.58 -1.43
CA PRO A 262 21.90 14.30 -1.06
C PRO A 262 22.88 14.49 -2.24
N ASN A 263 23.69 15.56 -2.15
CA ASN A 263 24.54 16.15 -3.20
C ASN A 263 25.63 15.27 -3.84
N ASP A 264 25.72 13.97 -3.52
CA ASP A 264 26.47 13.04 -4.35
C ASP A 264 25.80 12.85 -5.73
N GLY A 265 24.54 13.29 -5.88
CA GLY A 265 23.71 13.10 -7.07
C GLY A 265 23.67 14.23 -8.12
N VAL A 266 24.31 15.40 -7.95
CA VAL A 266 24.06 16.52 -8.89
C VAL A 266 24.98 16.52 -10.12
N ASN A 267 26.24 16.10 -9.99
CA ASN A 267 27.08 15.79 -11.15
C ASN A 267 26.66 14.48 -11.82
N ASP A 268 26.05 13.59 -11.05
CA ASP A 268 25.46 12.37 -11.56
C ASP A 268 24.15 12.63 -12.31
N ILE A 269 23.33 13.66 -12.09
CA ILE A 269 22.09 13.84 -12.90
C ILE A 269 22.37 14.09 -14.40
N LYS A 270 23.42 14.83 -14.77
CA LYS A 270 23.77 15.02 -16.19
C LYS A 270 24.53 13.83 -16.78
N LYS A 271 25.26 13.07 -15.95
CA LYS A 271 25.90 11.81 -16.36
C LYS A 271 24.87 10.68 -16.43
N ASP A 272 24.07 10.48 -15.40
CA ASP A 272 22.95 9.54 -15.26
C ASP A 272 21.81 9.77 -16.24
N MET A 273 21.44 10.98 -16.66
CA MET A 273 20.45 11.10 -17.75
C MET A 273 20.99 10.57 -19.08
N ALA A 274 22.31 10.55 -19.27
CA ALA A 274 22.97 9.94 -20.43
C ALA A 274 23.44 8.49 -20.16
N ILE A 275 23.54 8.04 -18.90
CA ILE A 275 24.15 6.76 -18.48
C ILE A 275 23.13 5.78 -17.84
N LYS A 276 22.06 6.23 -17.15
CA LYS A 276 21.05 5.37 -16.48
C LYS A 276 20.02 4.73 -17.41
N LYS A 277 20.04 4.99 -18.72
CA LYS A 277 19.18 4.22 -19.62
C LYS A 277 19.64 2.77 -19.77
N ASP A 278 20.90 2.47 -19.40
CA ASP A 278 21.54 1.19 -19.71
C ASP A 278 22.32 0.52 -18.55
N LEU A 279 22.24 1.03 -17.30
CA LEU A 279 22.88 0.33 -16.17
C LEU A 279 21.98 -0.78 -15.63
N PRO A 280 22.49 -2.02 -15.55
CA PRO A 280 21.68 -3.14 -15.15
C PRO A 280 21.37 -3.10 -13.64
N LEU A 281 20.08 -3.21 -13.31
CA LEU A 281 19.53 -3.09 -11.96
C LEU A 281 18.88 -4.41 -11.52
N VAL A 282 19.11 -4.79 -10.26
CA VAL A 282 18.44 -5.91 -9.59
C VAL A 282 17.46 -5.35 -8.58
N GLU A 283 16.17 -5.50 -8.84
CA GLU A 283 15.09 -5.12 -7.94
C GLU A 283 14.58 -6.34 -7.19
N ILE A 284 14.30 -6.18 -5.90
CA ILE A 284 13.85 -7.26 -5.02
C ILE A 284 12.54 -6.85 -4.37
N TYR A 285 11.58 -7.78 -4.35
CA TYR A 285 10.33 -7.64 -3.62
C TYR A 285 10.04 -8.91 -2.80
N PRO A 286 9.57 -8.80 -1.55
CA PRO A 286 9.35 -7.57 -0.78
C PRO A 286 10.65 -6.92 -0.30
N ASN A 287 10.60 -5.62 0.03
CA ASN A 287 11.75 -4.89 0.59
C ASN A 287 12.12 -5.35 2.01
N LYS A 288 11.14 -5.86 2.77
CA LYS A 288 11.32 -6.50 4.07
C LYS A 288 10.93 -7.96 3.90
N ILE A 289 11.90 -8.84 4.06
CA ILE A 289 11.75 -10.26 3.77
C ILE A 289 11.71 -11.02 5.09
N GLN A 290 10.66 -11.79 5.32
CA GLN A 290 10.54 -12.65 6.48
C GLN A 290 10.87 -14.09 6.13
N PHE A 291 11.26 -14.88 7.14
CA PHE A 291 11.35 -16.33 6.96
C PHE A 291 10.02 -16.90 6.46
N GLY A 292 10.08 -17.72 5.40
CA GLY A 292 8.90 -18.25 4.72
C GLY A 292 8.34 -17.38 3.59
N ASP A 293 8.90 -16.21 3.31
CA ASP A 293 8.42 -15.36 2.22
C ASP A 293 8.91 -15.86 0.83
N PRO A 294 8.09 -15.67 -0.22
CA PRO A 294 8.63 -15.61 -1.57
C PRO A 294 9.35 -14.28 -1.82
N VAL A 295 10.51 -14.36 -2.46
CA VAL A 295 11.30 -13.21 -2.91
C VAL A 295 11.34 -13.21 -4.42
N PHE A 296 10.87 -12.12 -5.00
CA PHE A 296 10.90 -11.90 -6.43
C PHE A 296 12.05 -10.99 -6.80
N ILE A 297 12.86 -11.46 -7.74
CA ILE A 297 14.01 -10.76 -8.26
C ILE A 297 13.66 -10.34 -9.68
N THR A 298 13.65 -9.04 -9.94
CA THR A 298 13.47 -8.48 -11.29
C THR A 298 14.80 -7.96 -11.77
N ILE A 299 15.22 -8.39 -12.95
CA ILE A 299 16.49 -7.99 -13.54
C ILE A 299 16.17 -7.05 -14.70
N ASN A 300 16.46 -5.77 -14.50
CA ASN A 300 16.36 -4.77 -15.54
C ASN A 300 17.77 -4.46 -16.03
N ALA A 301 18.27 -5.30 -16.94
CA ALA A 301 19.64 -5.24 -17.42
C ALA A 301 19.72 -5.01 -18.92
N SER A 302 20.66 -4.16 -19.34
CA SER A 302 21.02 -3.95 -20.75
C SER A 302 21.66 -5.19 -21.40
N SER A 303 22.13 -6.13 -20.58
CA SER A 303 22.66 -7.43 -20.98
C SER A 303 21.87 -8.55 -20.32
N THR A 304 21.75 -9.68 -21.02
CA THR A 304 20.98 -10.83 -20.54
C THR A 304 21.60 -11.43 -19.28
N PRO A 305 20.80 -11.70 -18.23
CA PRO A 305 21.29 -12.42 -17.07
C PRO A 305 21.48 -13.89 -17.41
N GLU A 306 22.68 -14.41 -17.17
CA GLU A 306 23.03 -15.82 -17.41
C GLU A 306 22.76 -16.66 -16.18
N LYS A 307 23.01 -16.10 -14.99
CA LYS A 307 22.95 -16.85 -13.74
C LYS A 307 22.60 -15.95 -12.57
N ILE A 308 21.74 -16.42 -11.68
CA ILE A 308 21.49 -15.81 -10.37
C ILE A 308 21.92 -16.80 -9.31
N VAL A 309 22.68 -16.33 -8.33
CA VAL A 309 23.11 -17.11 -7.16
C VAL A 309 22.60 -16.43 -5.91
N PHE A 310 21.91 -17.17 -5.06
CA PHE A 310 21.57 -16.78 -3.70
C PHE A 310 22.47 -17.52 -2.73
N ASP A 311 23.37 -16.77 -2.09
CA ASP A 311 24.56 -17.26 -1.39
C ASP A 311 25.40 -18.20 -2.28
N GLU A 312 25.07 -19.49 -2.30
CA GLU A 312 25.77 -20.54 -3.05
C GLU A 312 24.84 -21.31 -4.01
N LYS A 313 23.53 -21.07 -3.95
CA LYS A 313 22.52 -21.81 -4.71
C LYS A 313 22.08 -21.05 -5.95
N GLU A 314 22.07 -21.72 -7.09
CA GLU A 314 21.58 -21.16 -8.33
C GLU A 314 20.04 -21.08 -8.33
N ILE A 315 19.51 -19.94 -8.76
CA ILE A 315 18.07 -19.72 -8.89
C ILE A 315 17.71 -19.70 -10.38
N PRO A 316 16.70 -20.47 -10.82
CA PRO A 316 16.21 -20.42 -12.20
C PRO A 316 15.74 -19.03 -12.60
N ILE A 317 16.19 -18.59 -13.77
CA ILE A 317 15.74 -17.36 -14.43
C ILE A 317 14.62 -17.71 -15.40
N PHE A 318 13.58 -16.90 -15.44
CA PHE A 318 12.49 -17.03 -16.40
C PHE A 318 12.04 -15.67 -16.91
N LYS A 319 11.48 -15.66 -18.12
CA LYS A 319 10.83 -14.47 -18.68
C LYS A 319 9.36 -14.43 -18.28
N TYR A 320 8.93 -13.29 -17.78
CA TYR A 320 7.51 -13.00 -17.56
C TYR A 320 7.21 -11.56 -17.96
N LYS A 321 6.24 -11.40 -18.87
CA LYS A 321 5.94 -10.12 -19.56
C LYS A 321 7.21 -9.50 -20.17
N GLU A 322 7.99 -10.30 -20.89
CA GLU A 322 9.27 -9.92 -21.54
C GLU A 322 10.42 -9.50 -20.62
N ILE A 323 10.22 -9.53 -19.30
CA ILE A 323 11.23 -9.15 -18.31
C ILE A 323 11.83 -10.41 -17.67
N ASP A 324 13.16 -10.43 -17.53
CA ASP A 324 13.88 -11.51 -16.85
C ASP A 324 13.66 -11.42 -15.33
N ARG A 325 13.20 -12.52 -14.74
CA ARG A 325 12.82 -12.62 -13.34
C ARG A 325 13.32 -13.92 -12.72
N ALA A 326 13.36 -13.93 -11.41
CA ALA A 326 13.57 -15.15 -10.63
C ALA A 326 12.74 -15.16 -9.36
N LEU A 327 12.52 -16.39 -8.89
CA LEU A 327 11.69 -16.71 -7.74
C LEU A 327 12.53 -17.42 -6.69
N LEU A 328 12.78 -16.74 -5.59
CA LEU A 328 13.58 -17.23 -4.47
C LEU A 328 12.64 -17.54 -3.29
N PRO A 329 12.44 -18.81 -2.93
CA PRO A 329 11.75 -19.14 -1.68
C PRO A 329 12.70 -19.02 -0.48
N ILE A 330 12.30 -18.27 0.54
CA ILE A 330 13.00 -18.25 1.83
C ILE A 330 12.41 -19.33 2.73
N PRO A 331 13.19 -20.34 3.15
CA PRO A 331 12.70 -21.37 4.06
C PRO A 331 12.26 -20.77 5.40
N LEU A 332 11.19 -21.30 5.99
CA LEU A 332 10.73 -20.88 7.31
C LEU A 332 11.68 -21.34 8.43
N GLU A 333 12.41 -22.42 8.18
CA GLU A 333 13.41 -23.00 9.08
C GLU A 333 14.78 -22.32 8.98
N GLU A 334 14.96 -21.37 8.06
CA GLU A 334 16.19 -20.59 7.93
C GLU A 334 16.51 -19.82 9.23
N ARG A 335 17.81 -19.64 9.49
CA ARG A 335 18.33 -18.97 10.69
C ARG A 335 19.36 -17.90 10.38
N LYS A 336 19.97 -17.95 9.18
CA LYS A 336 20.85 -16.90 8.70
C LYS A 336 19.99 -15.67 8.37
N THR A 337 20.43 -14.50 8.82
CA THR A 337 19.70 -13.23 8.60
C THR A 337 20.22 -12.47 7.41
N ASP A 338 21.54 -12.51 7.18
CA ASP A 338 22.17 -11.75 6.11
C ASP A 338 22.48 -12.66 4.93
N HIS A 339 22.00 -12.29 3.75
CA HIS A 339 22.24 -13.06 2.53
C HIS A 339 22.62 -12.14 1.38
N THR A 340 23.28 -12.70 0.38
CA THR A 340 23.66 -11.96 -0.83
C THR A 340 23.10 -12.64 -2.06
N ILE A 341 22.46 -11.85 -2.92
CA ILE A 341 22.08 -12.25 -4.27
C ILE A 341 23.12 -11.72 -5.23
N THR A 342 23.68 -12.59 -6.06
CA THR A 342 24.61 -12.24 -7.13
C THR A 342 24.02 -12.59 -8.48
N VAL A 343 23.88 -11.61 -9.38
CA VAL A 343 23.46 -11.79 -10.76
C VAL A 343 24.67 -11.67 -11.68
N PHE A 344 24.90 -12.68 -12.51
CA PHE A 344 25.95 -12.73 -13.51
C PHE A 344 25.33 -12.43 -14.87
N LEU A 345 25.86 -11.42 -15.56
CA LEU A 345 25.39 -10.98 -16.88
C LEU A 345 26.32 -11.51 -17.97
N SER A 346 25.78 -11.67 -19.18
CA SER A 346 26.51 -12.18 -20.35
C SER A 346 27.71 -11.34 -20.79
N ASN A 347 27.77 -10.07 -20.38
CA ASN A 347 28.92 -9.20 -20.60
C ASN A 347 30.04 -9.37 -19.54
N GLY A 348 29.91 -10.36 -18.64
CA GLY A 348 30.87 -10.63 -17.56
C GLY A 348 30.67 -9.80 -16.28
N MET A 349 29.73 -8.85 -16.27
CA MET A 349 29.42 -8.05 -15.09
C MET A 349 28.73 -8.90 -14.00
N LYS A 350 28.98 -8.53 -12.74
CA LYS A 350 28.34 -9.14 -11.56
C LYS A 350 27.63 -8.06 -10.76
N LEU A 351 26.34 -8.23 -10.53
CA LEU A 351 25.53 -7.36 -9.67
C LEU A 351 25.30 -8.07 -8.34
N LYS A 352 25.64 -7.41 -7.25
CA LYS A 352 25.40 -7.93 -5.90
C LYS A 352 24.33 -7.13 -5.20
N LYS A 353 23.44 -7.82 -4.49
CA LYS A 353 22.40 -7.22 -3.67
C LYS A 353 22.30 -7.96 -2.35
N ASP A 354 22.64 -7.27 -1.28
CA ASP A 354 22.49 -7.80 0.07
C ASP A 354 21.04 -7.66 0.54
N ILE A 355 20.55 -8.71 1.18
CA ILE A 355 19.22 -8.75 1.78
C ILE A 355 19.33 -9.15 3.24
N GLN A 356 18.46 -8.55 4.05
CA GLN A 356 18.34 -8.88 5.47
C GLN A 356 16.98 -9.49 5.74
N LEU A 357 16.98 -10.71 6.26
CA LEU A 357 15.82 -11.45 6.68
C LEU A 357 15.48 -11.11 8.12
N VAL A 358 14.19 -11.08 8.42
CA VAL A 358 13.68 -10.81 9.77
C VAL A 358 12.73 -11.91 10.21
N ASP A 359 12.58 -12.05 11.52
CA ASP A 359 11.69 -13.05 12.08
C ASP A 359 10.23 -12.84 11.65
N ARG A 360 9.56 -13.97 11.44
CA ARG A 360 8.10 -14.05 11.34
C ARG A 360 7.52 -14.18 12.74
N ILE A 361 6.50 -13.38 13.05
CA ILE A 361 5.79 -13.49 14.34
C ILE A 361 5.15 -14.88 14.39
N LYS A 362 5.63 -15.72 15.31
CA LYS A 362 5.05 -17.03 15.57
C LYS A 362 4.02 -16.89 16.68
N LYS A 363 2.76 -17.21 16.37
CA LYS A 363 1.76 -17.50 17.38
C LYS A 363 1.61 -19.01 17.47
N THR A 364 1.41 -19.52 18.68
CA THR A 364 1.12 -20.92 18.90
C THR A 364 -0.30 -21.05 19.40
N GLU A 365 -1.09 -21.88 18.75
CA GLU A 365 -2.44 -22.23 19.18
C GLU A 365 -2.56 -23.73 19.38
N THR A 366 -3.43 -24.15 20.29
CA THR A 366 -3.68 -25.58 20.51
C THR A 366 -4.61 -26.11 19.42
N LEU A 367 -4.20 -27.21 18.77
CA LEU A 367 -5.04 -27.90 17.79
C LEU A 367 -5.18 -29.37 18.18
N GLY A 368 -6.43 -29.84 18.27
CA GLY A 368 -6.74 -31.24 18.54
C GLY A 368 -6.62 -32.11 17.30
N ILE A 369 -6.55 -33.42 17.51
CA ILE A 369 -6.56 -34.42 16.44
C ILE A 369 -8.01 -34.89 16.22
N PRO A 370 -8.51 -34.88 14.98
CA PRO A 370 -9.85 -35.40 14.66
C PRO A 370 -10.03 -36.87 15.08
N GLU A 371 -11.26 -37.25 15.45
CA GLU A 371 -11.59 -38.63 15.80
C GLU A 371 -11.26 -39.63 14.69
N SER A 372 -11.40 -39.22 13.43
CA SER A 372 -11.01 -40.00 12.24
C SER A 372 -9.52 -40.38 12.21
N LEU A 373 -8.67 -39.65 12.93
CA LEU A 373 -7.23 -39.91 13.07
C LEU A 373 -6.87 -40.50 14.45
N GLY A 374 -7.86 -40.94 15.23
CA GLY A 374 -7.68 -41.56 16.54
C GLY A 374 -7.73 -40.60 17.72
N GLY A 375 -8.24 -39.37 17.51
CA GLY A 375 -8.53 -38.40 18.57
C GLY A 375 -7.29 -37.92 19.32
N ASN A 376 -7.51 -37.21 20.43
CA ASN A 376 -6.45 -36.64 21.26
C ASN A 376 -5.69 -37.70 22.10
N THR A 377 -5.03 -38.65 21.44
CA THR A 377 -4.25 -39.73 22.08
C THR A 377 -2.77 -39.66 21.71
N LYS A 378 -1.88 -40.14 22.60
CA LYS A 378 -0.42 -40.18 22.35
C LYS A 378 -0.07 -40.99 21.09
N THR A 379 -0.79 -42.07 20.82
CA THR A 379 -0.61 -42.91 19.64
C THR A 379 -0.98 -42.15 18.37
N ALA A 380 -2.12 -41.44 18.38
CA ALA A 380 -2.57 -40.64 17.24
C ALA A 380 -1.57 -39.52 16.91
N VAL A 381 -1.03 -38.81 17.90
CA VAL A 381 -0.02 -37.76 17.67
C VAL A 381 1.24 -38.32 17.01
N LYS A 382 1.74 -39.47 17.48
CA LYS A 382 2.93 -40.10 16.89
C LYS A 382 2.67 -40.53 15.45
N SER A 383 1.49 -41.07 15.17
CA SER A 383 1.06 -41.47 13.83
C SER A 383 0.90 -40.26 12.90
N LEU A 384 0.30 -39.17 13.40
CA LEU A 384 0.14 -37.89 12.71
C LEU A 384 1.49 -37.29 12.33
N VAL A 385 2.42 -37.13 13.29
CA VAL A 385 3.74 -36.56 13.01
C VAL A 385 4.51 -37.40 11.99
N ASN A 386 4.44 -38.73 12.09
CA ASN A 386 5.09 -39.63 11.13
C ASN A 386 4.47 -39.54 9.72
N SER A 387 3.13 -39.56 9.62
CA SER A 387 2.43 -39.44 8.33
C SER A 387 2.68 -38.09 7.67
N LEU A 388 2.64 -36.98 8.41
CA LEU A 388 3.00 -35.64 7.91
C LEU A 388 4.43 -35.61 7.34
N ALA A 389 5.39 -36.26 8.01
CA ALA A 389 6.77 -36.32 7.52
C ALA A 389 6.90 -37.14 6.22
N ILE A 390 6.22 -38.29 6.13
CA ILE A 390 6.21 -39.16 4.95
C ILE A 390 5.52 -38.46 3.77
N GLU A 391 4.35 -37.88 4.00
CA GLU A 391 3.55 -37.16 2.99
C GLU A 391 4.30 -35.93 2.47
N SER A 392 4.87 -35.12 3.37
CA SER A 392 5.68 -33.96 2.98
C SER A 392 6.90 -34.38 2.13
N LYS A 393 7.55 -35.49 2.46
CA LYS A 393 8.66 -36.04 1.68
C LYS A 393 8.19 -36.50 0.30
N SER A 394 7.09 -37.24 0.21
CA SER A 394 6.49 -37.69 -1.05
C SER A 394 6.10 -36.53 -1.97
N ILE A 395 5.64 -35.42 -1.40
CA ILE A 395 5.26 -34.23 -2.16
C ILE A 395 6.49 -33.46 -2.62
N SER A 396 7.54 -33.39 -1.79
CA SER A 396 8.79 -32.72 -2.16
C SER A 396 9.54 -33.41 -3.31
N SER A 397 9.26 -34.70 -3.58
CA SER A 397 9.85 -35.43 -4.71
C SER A 397 9.07 -35.28 -6.03
N ILE A 398 7.95 -34.55 -6.04
CA ILE A 398 7.20 -34.26 -7.27
C ILE A 398 8.06 -33.37 -8.16
N LYS A 399 8.30 -33.84 -9.39
CA LYS A 399 9.03 -33.08 -10.40
C LYS A 399 8.12 -32.02 -11.03
N SER A 400 8.60 -30.79 -11.01
CA SER A 400 7.97 -29.66 -11.70
C SER A 400 8.46 -29.57 -13.14
N GLU A 401 7.60 -29.09 -14.03
CA GLU A 401 7.98 -28.71 -15.39
C GLU A 401 9.07 -27.63 -15.37
N LYS A 402 10.01 -27.72 -16.31
CA LYS A 402 11.10 -26.74 -16.45
C LYS A 402 10.64 -25.42 -17.05
N GLU A 403 9.56 -25.47 -17.83
CA GLU A 403 9.01 -24.31 -18.52
C GLU A 403 7.81 -23.74 -17.75
N ILE A 404 7.56 -22.45 -17.94
CA ILE A 404 6.38 -21.78 -17.37
C ILE A 404 5.10 -22.29 -18.04
N LEU A 405 4.09 -22.65 -17.24
CA LEU A 405 2.80 -23.13 -17.77
C LEU A 405 1.69 -22.06 -17.75
N TRP A 406 2.00 -20.87 -17.25
CA TRP A 406 1.05 -19.79 -17.01
C TRP A 406 1.51 -18.47 -17.65
N SER A 407 0.54 -17.62 -17.96
CA SER A 407 0.77 -16.28 -18.53
C SER A 407 0.02 -15.17 -17.80
N LYS A 408 -0.88 -15.53 -16.88
CA LYS A 408 -1.72 -14.60 -16.10
C LYS A 408 -1.25 -14.54 -14.64
N PRO A 409 -1.53 -13.45 -13.91
CA PRO A 409 -1.33 -13.38 -12.45
C PRO A 409 -2.10 -14.49 -11.74
N PHE A 410 -1.53 -15.10 -10.69
CA PHE A 410 -2.25 -16.11 -9.89
C PHE A 410 -3.47 -15.49 -9.21
N ILE A 411 -4.61 -16.19 -9.24
CA ILE A 411 -5.84 -15.75 -8.59
C ILE A 411 -6.10 -16.52 -7.30
N LYS A 412 -7.03 -16.02 -6.49
CA LYS A 412 -7.51 -16.70 -5.28
C LYS A 412 -8.27 -17.98 -5.65
N PRO A 413 -8.17 -19.05 -4.85
CA PRO A 413 -8.81 -20.34 -5.15
C PRO A 413 -10.29 -20.42 -4.74
N LEU A 414 -10.83 -19.40 -4.06
CA LEU A 414 -12.23 -19.29 -3.64
C LEU A 414 -12.81 -17.94 -4.09
N LYS A 415 -14.12 -17.89 -4.31
CA LYS A 415 -14.86 -16.65 -4.62
C LYS A 415 -14.81 -15.64 -3.46
N GLU A 416 -14.92 -16.14 -2.23
CA GLU A 416 -14.82 -15.36 -1.01
C GLU A 416 -13.63 -15.86 -0.19
N ILE A 417 -12.77 -14.93 0.25
CA ILE A 417 -11.59 -15.25 1.04
C ILE A 417 -11.77 -14.69 2.45
N LYS A 418 -11.79 -15.58 3.43
CA LYS A 418 -11.70 -15.26 4.85
C LYS A 418 -10.69 -16.20 5.49
N ILE A 419 -9.55 -15.66 5.87
CA ILE A 419 -8.47 -16.44 6.50
C ILE A 419 -8.87 -16.79 7.93
N THR A 420 -8.65 -18.04 8.32
CA THR A 420 -8.90 -18.56 9.67
C THR A 420 -7.63 -18.92 10.41
N ASP A 421 -6.60 -19.36 9.69
CA ASP A 421 -5.27 -19.63 10.24
C ASP A 421 -4.20 -19.26 9.20
N VAL A 422 -3.13 -18.61 9.64
CA VAL A 422 -2.12 -18.01 8.74
C VAL A 422 -0.87 -18.87 8.66
N TYR A 423 -0.10 -18.68 7.59
CA TYR A 423 1.17 -19.35 7.40
C TYR A 423 2.20 -19.01 8.48
N GLY A 424 2.86 -20.05 9.00
CA GLY A 424 3.96 -19.98 9.95
C GLY A 424 3.57 -20.01 11.42
N TYR A 425 2.28 -20.13 11.75
CA TYR A 425 1.82 -20.37 13.12
C TYR A 425 2.23 -21.76 13.60
N GLY A 426 2.50 -21.88 14.89
CA GLY A 426 2.72 -23.16 15.55
C GLY A 426 1.40 -23.76 16.00
N ARG A 427 1.22 -25.06 15.80
CA ARG A 427 0.07 -25.81 16.32
C ARG A 427 0.57 -26.73 17.41
N ASP A 428 0.26 -26.41 18.67
CA ASP A 428 0.51 -27.32 19.79
C ASP A 428 -0.50 -28.46 19.75
N THR A 429 -0.02 -29.64 19.39
CA THR A 429 -0.79 -30.87 19.26
C THR A 429 -0.28 -31.86 20.29
N LEU A 430 -0.80 -31.76 21.53
CA LEU A 430 -0.42 -32.60 22.67
C LEU A 430 1.10 -32.60 22.96
N GLY A 431 1.70 -31.42 22.99
CA GLY A 431 3.13 -31.22 23.31
C GLY A 431 4.07 -31.26 22.10
N TYR A 432 3.53 -31.50 20.90
CA TYR A 432 4.26 -31.37 19.64
C TYR A 432 3.89 -30.07 18.95
N ASN A 433 4.88 -29.24 18.63
CA ASN A 433 4.67 -28.03 17.85
C ASN A 433 4.79 -28.33 16.35
N ILE A 434 3.65 -28.32 15.66
CA ILE A 434 3.57 -28.52 14.20
C ILE A 434 3.40 -27.16 13.54
N THR A 435 4.38 -26.74 12.75
CA THR A 435 4.31 -25.47 12.02
C THR A 435 3.30 -25.56 10.87
N HIS A 436 2.41 -24.58 10.78
CA HIS A 436 1.44 -24.43 9.72
C HIS A 436 2.14 -23.96 8.41
N LYS A 437 2.23 -24.84 7.41
CA LYS A 437 2.94 -24.61 6.13
C LYS A 437 2.01 -24.19 4.98
N GLY A 438 0.88 -23.59 5.31
CA GLY A 438 -0.09 -23.04 4.37
C GLY A 438 -0.96 -21.99 5.03
N THR A 439 -2.04 -21.61 4.38
CA THR A 439 -3.06 -20.69 4.92
C THR A 439 -4.41 -21.39 4.83
N ASP A 440 -5.18 -21.31 5.92
CA ASP A 440 -6.52 -21.88 6.00
C ASP A 440 -7.56 -20.82 5.70
N PHE A 441 -8.47 -21.13 4.80
CA PHE A 441 -9.60 -20.29 4.42
C PHE A 441 -10.91 -20.90 4.89
N ARG A 442 -11.78 -20.08 5.48
CA ARG A 442 -13.14 -20.47 5.82
C ARG A 442 -13.86 -20.93 4.56
N ALA A 443 -14.28 -22.19 4.53
CA ALA A 443 -15.08 -22.78 3.47
C ALA A 443 -15.92 -23.91 4.05
N SER A 444 -17.24 -23.86 3.90
CA SER A 444 -18.11 -24.99 4.28
C SER A 444 -17.85 -26.18 3.36
N VAL A 445 -18.15 -27.40 3.80
CA VAL A 445 -18.06 -28.59 2.93
C VAL A 445 -18.86 -28.36 1.64
N GLY A 446 -18.27 -28.68 0.49
CA GLY A 446 -18.91 -28.48 -0.82
C GLY A 446 -18.65 -27.12 -1.47
N THR A 447 -17.88 -26.21 -0.85
CA THR A 447 -17.53 -24.92 -1.48
C THR A 447 -16.62 -25.16 -2.69
N GLU A 448 -16.93 -24.52 -3.82
CA GLU A 448 -16.15 -24.64 -5.05
C GLU A 448 -14.72 -24.12 -4.88
N VAL A 449 -13.73 -24.96 -5.24
CA VAL A 449 -12.30 -24.64 -5.23
C VAL A 449 -11.79 -24.57 -6.67
N PHE A 450 -11.11 -23.48 -7.01
CA PHE A 450 -10.64 -23.18 -8.36
C PHE A 450 -9.12 -23.21 -8.48
N SER A 451 -8.61 -23.61 -9.65
CA SER A 451 -7.18 -23.52 -9.94
C SER A 451 -6.71 -22.07 -9.95
N MET A 452 -5.68 -21.77 -9.18
CA MET A 452 -5.11 -20.42 -9.10
C MET A 452 -4.46 -19.97 -10.42
N ASN A 453 -4.03 -20.91 -11.26
CA ASN A 453 -3.49 -20.62 -12.59
C ASN A 453 -3.54 -21.83 -13.53
N ASP A 454 -3.10 -21.63 -14.78
CA ASP A 454 -2.88 -22.73 -15.72
C ASP A 454 -1.79 -23.68 -15.18
N GLY A 455 -1.96 -24.99 -15.37
CA GLY A 455 -1.01 -25.98 -14.85
C GLY A 455 -1.37 -27.42 -15.18
N ILE A 456 -0.61 -28.35 -14.61
CA ILE A 456 -0.82 -29.80 -14.73
C ILE A 456 -1.06 -30.36 -13.34
N VAL A 457 -2.14 -31.11 -13.16
CA VAL A 457 -2.44 -31.82 -11.91
C VAL A 457 -1.42 -32.94 -11.73
N LYS A 458 -0.53 -32.81 -10.76
CA LYS A 458 0.48 -33.84 -10.41
C LYS A 458 -0.06 -34.84 -9.39
N VAL A 459 -1.01 -34.41 -8.56
CA VAL A 459 -1.62 -35.23 -7.53
C VAL A 459 -3.11 -34.90 -7.43
N ALA A 460 -3.94 -35.94 -7.33
CA ALA A 460 -5.37 -35.86 -7.02
C ALA A 460 -5.76 -37.16 -6.29
N ARG A 461 -5.35 -37.28 -5.02
CA ARG A 461 -5.52 -38.51 -4.22
C ARG A 461 -5.68 -38.20 -2.74
N ASN A 462 -6.12 -39.20 -1.98
CA ASN A 462 -6.23 -39.12 -0.53
C ASN A 462 -4.87 -39.42 0.15
N TYR A 463 -4.53 -38.62 1.15
CA TYR A 463 -3.45 -38.90 2.10
C TYR A 463 -4.03 -39.00 3.52
N PRO A 464 -3.42 -39.81 4.41
CA PRO A 464 -3.85 -39.93 5.80
C PRO A 464 -4.01 -38.58 6.53
N SER A 465 -3.00 -37.71 6.46
CA SER A 465 -2.99 -36.44 7.21
C SER A 465 -3.37 -35.24 6.35
N TYR A 466 -2.95 -35.16 5.09
CA TYR A 466 -3.35 -34.07 4.20
C TYR A 466 -4.78 -34.20 3.65
N GLY A 467 -5.41 -35.37 3.85
CA GLY A 467 -6.74 -35.66 3.34
C GLY A 467 -6.76 -35.73 1.82
N ASN A 468 -7.93 -35.48 1.22
CA ASN A 468 -8.05 -35.37 -0.23
C ASN A 468 -7.27 -34.14 -0.70
N THR A 469 -6.21 -34.38 -1.47
CA THR A 469 -5.25 -33.36 -1.86
C THR A 469 -5.14 -33.28 -3.38
N ILE A 470 -5.24 -32.06 -3.90
CA ILE A 470 -4.87 -31.73 -5.28
C ILE A 470 -3.55 -30.96 -5.25
N ILE A 471 -2.61 -31.31 -6.14
CA ILE A 471 -1.39 -30.55 -6.37
C ILE A 471 -1.30 -30.21 -7.85
N ILE A 472 -1.19 -28.91 -8.15
CA ILE A 472 -1.07 -28.41 -9.51
C ILE A 472 0.32 -27.81 -9.66
N ASP A 473 1.06 -28.35 -10.63
CA ASP A 473 2.34 -27.82 -11.07
C ASP A 473 2.11 -26.74 -12.12
N HIS A 474 2.70 -25.58 -11.91
CA HIS A 474 2.64 -24.42 -12.79
C HIS A 474 3.96 -24.22 -13.55
N GLY A 475 4.92 -25.13 -13.36
CA GLY A 475 6.28 -25.03 -13.89
C GLY A 475 7.20 -24.16 -13.03
N LEU A 476 8.49 -24.18 -13.36
CA LEU A 476 9.57 -23.46 -12.65
C LEU A 476 9.65 -23.78 -11.15
N GLY A 477 9.20 -24.97 -10.74
CA GLY A 477 9.16 -25.39 -9.35
C GLY A 477 7.94 -24.90 -8.57
N ILE A 478 7.02 -24.14 -9.18
CA ILE A 478 5.84 -23.57 -8.52
C ILE A 478 4.72 -24.61 -8.46
N ASN A 479 4.31 -24.96 -7.24
CA ASN A 479 3.21 -25.89 -7.00
C ASN A 479 2.18 -25.26 -6.07
N THR A 480 0.90 -25.37 -6.42
CA THR A 480 -0.22 -25.04 -5.51
C THR A 480 -0.85 -26.33 -5.00
N LEU A 481 -1.06 -26.41 -3.70
CA LEU A 481 -1.58 -27.59 -3.01
C LEU A 481 -2.90 -27.22 -2.33
N TYR A 482 -3.96 -27.97 -2.62
CA TYR A 482 -5.31 -27.78 -2.10
C TYR A 482 -5.67 -28.99 -1.27
N LEU A 483 -5.76 -28.82 0.04
CA LEU A 483 -5.87 -29.92 1.00
C LEU A 483 -7.27 -29.99 1.62
N HIS A 484 -7.53 -31.10 2.32
CA HIS A 484 -8.75 -31.36 3.08
C HIS A 484 -10.03 -31.35 2.25
N LEU A 485 -9.94 -31.60 0.94
CA LEU A 485 -11.08 -31.54 0.04
C LEU A 485 -12.13 -32.61 0.38
N SER A 486 -13.38 -32.39 -0.02
CA SER A 486 -14.42 -33.42 0.03
C SER A 486 -14.50 -34.22 -1.27
N GLU A 487 -14.25 -33.56 -2.41
CA GLU A 487 -14.39 -34.15 -3.73
C GLU A 487 -13.36 -33.59 -4.73
N PHE A 488 -12.85 -34.44 -5.61
CA PHE A 488 -12.03 -34.04 -6.76
C PHE A 488 -12.90 -33.82 -8.00
N LYS A 489 -12.62 -32.77 -8.78
CA LYS A 489 -13.23 -32.51 -10.10
C LYS A 489 -12.22 -32.65 -11.25
N VAL A 490 -11.01 -33.14 -10.94
CA VAL A 490 -9.90 -33.36 -11.86
C VAL A 490 -9.17 -34.65 -11.49
N ASN A 491 -8.43 -35.19 -12.45
CA ASN A 491 -7.58 -36.38 -12.30
C ASN A 491 -6.09 -36.01 -12.44
N GLU A 492 -5.22 -36.89 -11.95
CA GLU A 492 -3.79 -36.77 -12.18
C GLU A 492 -3.47 -36.79 -13.69
N GLY A 493 -2.62 -35.86 -14.13
CA GLY A 493 -2.27 -35.65 -15.53
C GLY A 493 -3.14 -34.61 -16.25
N ASP A 494 -4.27 -34.20 -15.68
CA ASP A 494 -5.14 -33.20 -16.31
C ASP A 494 -4.42 -31.85 -16.44
N ARG A 495 -4.61 -31.22 -17.61
CA ARG A 495 -4.28 -29.80 -17.79
C ARG A 495 -5.45 -28.96 -17.31
N VAL A 496 -5.17 -28.00 -16.43
CA VAL A 496 -6.17 -27.08 -15.90
C VAL A 496 -5.93 -25.67 -16.37
N LYS A 497 -7.01 -24.89 -16.48
CA LYS A 497 -6.95 -23.45 -16.71
C LYS A 497 -7.16 -22.68 -15.42
N GLN A 498 -6.60 -21.47 -15.36
CA GLN A 498 -6.90 -20.51 -14.31
C GLN A 498 -8.42 -20.35 -14.14
N GLY A 499 -8.90 -20.47 -12.91
CA GLY A 499 -10.32 -20.34 -12.58
C GLY A 499 -11.17 -21.56 -12.93
N GLN A 500 -10.57 -22.66 -13.41
CA GLN A 500 -11.27 -23.92 -13.58
C GLN A 500 -11.62 -24.53 -12.21
N LEU A 501 -12.84 -25.05 -12.06
CA LEU A 501 -13.24 -25.82 -10.89
C LEU A 501 -12.40 -27.11 -10.81
N ILE A 502 -11.69 -27.30 -9.69
CA ILE A 502 -10.79 -28.44 -9.50
C ILE A 502 -11.26 -29.38 -8.38
N GLY A 503 -12.07 -28.90 -7.44
CA GLY A 503 -12.53 -29.70 -6.32
C GLY A 503 -13.54 -28.94 -5.48
N LEU A 504 -14.01 -29.61 -4.42
CA LEU A 504 -14.88 -29.02 -3.40
C LEU A 504 -14.18 -29.08 -2.05
N SER A 505 -14.24 -28.00 -1.26
CA SER A 505 -13.67 -27.97 0.09
C SER A 505 -14.33 -28.98 1.01
N GLY A 506 -13.63 -29.38 2.07
CA GLY A 506 -14.10 -30.39 3.02
C GLY A 506 -13.39 -30.27 4.36
N ASP A 507 -13.30 -31.40 5.05
CA ASP A 507 -12.72 -31.59 6.38
C ASP A 507 -11.99 -32.94 6.49
N THR A 508 -11.39 -33.41 5.39
CA THR A 508 -10.69 -34.71 5.37
C THR A 508 -9.27 -34.62 5.91
N GLY A 509 -8.76 -35.67 6.56
CA GLY A 509 -7.40 -35.70 7.12
C GLY A 509 -7.28 -34.91 8.43
N TYR A 510 -6.16 -34.21 8.63
CA TYR A 510 -5.87 -33.42 9.82
C TYR A 510 -6.56 -32.05 9.77
N ALA A 511 -7.89 -32.07 9.83
CA ALA A 511 -8.77 -30.91 9.83
C ALA A 511 -9.80 -31.04 10.96
N VAL A 512 -9.86 -30.07 11.88
CA VAL A 512 -10.82 -30.05 13.00
C VAL A 512 -12.21 -29.51 12.60
N GLY A 513 -12.35 -29.07 11.35
CA GLY A 513 -13.60 -28.58 10.78
C GLY A 513 -13.42 -28.13 9.33
N ALA A 514 -14.53 -27.82 8.66
CA ALA A 514 -14.52 -27.49 7.24
C ALA A 514 -13.76 -26.20 6.92
N HIS A 515 -12.78 -26.32 6.03
CA HIS A 515 -11.98 -25.22 5.49
C HIS A 515 -11.26 -25.65 4.19
N LEU A 516 -10.63 -24.70 3.50
CA LEU A 516 -9.63 -24.99 2.47
C LEU A 516 -8.25 -24.65 3.03
N HIS A 517 -7.37 -25.64 3.12
CA HIS A 517 -5.95 -25.39 3.36
C HIS A 517 -5.22 -25.23 2.01
N LEU A 518 -4.57 -24.08 1.82
CA LEU A 518 -3.75 -23.80 0.66
C LEU A 518 -2.28 -23.75 1.06
N SER A 519 -1.44 -24.56 0.42
CA SER A 519 0.01 -24.43 0.50
C SER A 519 0.58 -24.09 -0.86
N ILE A 520 1.61 -23.23 -0.89
CA ILE A 520 2.36 -22.91 -2.10
C ILE A 520 3.79 -23.32 -1.88
N LYS A 521 4.35 -24.04 -2.85
CA LYS A 521 5.75 -24.46 -2.84
C LYS A 521 6.49 -23.92 -4.05
N ILE A 522 7.71 -23.48 -3.84
CA ILE A 522 8.66 -23.17 -4.91
C ILE A 522 9.89 -24.05 -4.68
N ASN A 523 10.23 -24.90 -5.65
CA ASN A 523 11.35 -25.84 -5.55
C ASN A 523 11.30 -26.69 -4.26
N GLY A 524 10.09 -27.11 -3.88
CA GLY A 524 9.84 -27.93 -2.69
C GLY A 524 9.79 -27.18 -1.35
N VAL A 525 10.19 -25.91 -1.32
CA VAL A 525 10.14 -25.04 -0.13
C VAL A 525 8.75 -24.44 -0.01
N SER A 526 8.11 -24.61 1.15
CA SER A 526 6.81 -23.97 1.44
C SER A 526 7.01 -22.49 1.72
N ILE A 527 6.14 -21.67 1.14
CA ILE A 527 6.16 -20.22 1.29
C ILE A 527 4.78 -19.72 1.68
N ASP A 528 4.73 -18.49 2.17
CA ASP A 528 3.50 -17.79 2.52
C ASP A 528 2.59 -17.59 1.29
N PRO A 529 1.42 -18.26 1.23
CA PRO A 529 0.49 -18.14 0.12
C PRO A 529 -0.08 -16.73 -0.05
N GLU A 530 -0.27 -15.99 1.05
CA GLU A 530 -0.82 -14.64 1.01
C GLU A 530 0.16 -13.67 0.37
N LYS A 531 1.43 -13.75 0.77
CA LYS A 531 2.51 -12.96 0.17
C LYS A 531 2.71 -13.30 -1.30
N PHE A 532 2.62 -14.58 -1.66
CA PHE A 532 2.70 -15.04 -3.04
C PHE A 532 1.57 -14.47 -3.90
N MET A 533 0.32 -14.52 -3.44
CA MET A 533 -0.81 -13.93 -4.16
C MET A 533 -0.68 -12.41 -4.28
N HIS A 534 -0.35 -11.72 -3.18
CA HIS A 534 -0.19 -10.26 -3.19
C HIS A 534 0.87 -9.80 -4.18
N PHE A 535 1.93 -10.59 -4.39
CA PHE A 535 2.91 -10.29 -5.41
C PHE A 535 2.29 -10.18 -6.80
N PHE A 536 1.48 -11.16 -7.20
CA PHE A 536 0.87 -11.20 -8.54
C PHE A 536 -0.16 -10.09 -8.76
N ASP A 537 -0.72 -9.52 -7.69
CA ASP A 537 -1.59 -8.33 -7.76
C ASP A 537 -0.82 -7.04 -8.12
N MET A 538 0.49 -6.99 -7.89
CA MET A 538 1.31 -5.78 -8.07
C MET A 538 2.09 -5.71 -9.39
N ILE A 539 2.28 -6.86 -10.07
CA ILE A 539 3.14 -7.01 -11.25
C ILE A 539 2.38 -7.36 -12.52
#